data_AF-A0A958Z0K5-F1
#
_entry.id   AF-A0A958Z0K5-F1
#
_cell.length_a   1.000
_cell.length_b   1.000
_cell.length_c   1.000
_cell.angle_alpha   90.00
_cell.angle_beta   90.00
_cell.angle_gamma   90.00
#
_symmetry.space_group_name_H-M   'P 1'
#
loop_
_entity.id
_entity.type
_entity.pdbx_description
1 polymer ?
#
loop_
_entity_poly.entity_id
_entity_poly.type
_entity_poly.pdbx_seq_one_letter_code
_entity_poly.pdbx_strand_id
1 'polypeptide(L)'
;MKLLRQKVLFYALLVTLITSCGTTRLVSTPIENIDNTPLKFNEITKAEEKVWGHLDLVSDTIPGMSVNKAYKELIKNKKGTKVIVAVIDSGIDIDHEDLDDVIWTNKDEIPNNNKDDDNNGYIDDIHGWNFLGEAYQEQLEYVRLLASGNKSHPRYAEAEAEYQKKLAEYTNLKSQYTQILPVMEDAHKTLSDYFKKPEYSEENINALKTEDKTLQQSAYAVKVLAFDNGFDKVPEAIDVFKDNLKRINEMLNYNLNKNFNGRKVVGDNPDDFTDINYGNNNVKPIDKSETHGTHVAGIIAAERYNEKGVNGIANNVLIMPIRAVSNGDEYDKDIALAIRYAVDNGAKIINASFGKYYSPHSDKVKEALVYASAKDVLFVHASGNEGLDIDKKTNFPNDLKTDGSEIINSYLSVGATEQKYGSGLVASYSNYGKNNVDVFAPGSNIYSTYPNNTYKAEGGTSMAAPAVAGLAALIRSYYPKLTAAQVKQVIMDSGLSLKAKVTVGENSEVKPFGELSKSGKLVNVYNALIMASKIAN
;
A
#
# COMPACT_ATOMS: atom_id res chain seq x y z
N MET A 1 -55.35 67.15 -48.83
CA MET A 1 -55.63 65.71 -48.58
C MET A 1 -54.62 65.24 -47.53
N LYS A 2 -54.99 65.15 -46.24
CA LYS A 2 -55.59 63.98 -45.52
C LYS A 2 -54.53 62.86 -45.33
N LEU A 3 -54.18 62.29 -44.16
CA LEU A 3 -54.79 62.14 -42.81
C LEU A 3 -53.75 61.64 -41.75
N LEU A 4 -54.03 61.94 -40.45
CA LEU A 4 -53.84 61.20 -39.16
C LEU A 4 -52.43 60.72 -38.67
N ARG A 5 -51.96 61.12 -37.46
CA ARG A 5 -52.19 60.57 -36.08
C ARG A 5 -51.80 59.07 -35.97
N GLN A 6 -50.97 58.58 -35.03
CA GLN A 6 -51.16 58.59 -33.57
C GLN A 6 -49.91 58.05 -32.80
N LYS A 7 -49.77 58.43 -31.52
CA LYS A 7 -48.73 58.11 -30.51
C LYS A 7 -48.70 56.63 -30.08
N VAL A 8 -47.57 56.11 -29.55
CA VAL A 8 -47.48 55.38 -28.25
C VAL A 8 -46.01 55.34 -27.74
N LEU A 9 -45.86 55.64 -26.43
CA LEU A 9 -44.66 55.56 -25.57
C LEU A 9 -44.04 54.15 -25.54
N PHE A 10 -42.72 54.03 -25.33
CA PHE A 10 -42.20 52.98 -24.43
C PHE A 10 -40.96 53.45 -23.65
N TYR A 11 -40.99 53.09 -22.37
CA TYR A 11 -40.08 53.44 -21.28
C TYR A 11 -38.67 52.88 -21.46
N ALA A 12 -37.69 53.64 -20.96
CA ALA A 12 -36.37 53.14 -20.61
C ALA A 12 -36.48 52.16 -19.42
N LEU A 13 -35.79 51.03 -19.49
CA LEU A 13 -35.40 50.29 -18.29
C LEU A 13 -33.97 49.78 -18.44
N LEU A 14 -33.10 50.36 -17.61
CA LEU A 14 -31.73 49.98 -17.36
C LEU A 14 -31.73 48.58 -16.70
N VAL A 15 -31.11 47.58 -17.32
CA VAL A 15 -30.86 46.28 -16.68
C VAL A 15 -29.38 46.19 -16.32
N THR A 16 -29.13 46.23 -15.02
CA THR A 16 -27.84 45.94 -14.38
C THR A 16 -27.48 44.47 -14.58
N LEU A 17 -26.31 44.20 -15.16
CA LEU A 17 -25.70 42.88 -15.24
C LEU A 17 -25.10 42.54 -13.87
N ILE A 18 -25.76 41.65 -13.13
CA ILE A 18 -25.17 40.96 -11.98
C ILE A 18 -24.48 39.71 -12.52
N THR A 19 -23.15 39.70 -12.54
CA THR A 19 -22.36 38.49 -12.79
C THR A 19 -22.44 37.60 -11.55
N SER A 20 -23.30 36.59 -11.58
CA SER A 20 -23.30 35.50 -10.61
C SER A 20 -22.18 34.52 -10.96
N CYS A 21 -21.17 34.43 -10.09
CA CYS A 21 -20.25 33.30 -10.07
C CYS A 21 -21.02 32.05 -9.61
N GLY A 22 -21.63 31.34 -10.57
CA GLY A 22 -22.27 30.05 -10.31
C GLY A 22 -21.20 28.97 -10.10
N THR A 23 -21.04 28.53 -8.85
CA THR A 23 -20.43 27.23 -8.54
C THR A 23 -21.27 26.14 -9.20
N THR A 24 -20.74 25.51 -10.25
CA THR A 24 -21.37 24.35 -10.88
C THR A 24 -21.46 23.22 -9.86
N ARG A 25 -22.66 22.95 -9.34
CA ARG A 25 -22.94 21.76 -8.53
C ARG A 25 -22.67 20.52 -9.38
N LEU A 26 -21.91 19.57 -8.83
CA LEU A 26 -21.74 18.23 -9.41
C LEU A 26 -23.10 17.51 -9.40
N VAL A 27 -23.78 17.45 -10.54
CA VAL A 27 -24.99 16.65 -10.75
C VAL A 27 -24.56 15.26 -11.22
N SER A 28 -23.91 14.51 -10.34
CA SER A 28 -23.56 13.12 -10.62
C SER A 28 -24.15 12.19 -9.56
N THR A 29 -24.71 11.06 -10.01
CA THR A 29 -25.29 10.04 -9.14
C THR A 29 -24.21 9.04 -8.71
N PRO A 30 -24.05 8.77 -7.41
CA PRO A 30 -23.20 7.68 -6.93
C PRO A 30 -23.64 6.32 -7.49
N ILE A 31 -22.71 5.37 -7.53
CA ILE A 31 -23.00 3.96 -7.81
C ILE A 31 -23.54 3.34 -6.51
N GLU A 32 -24.80 2.87 -6.52
CA GLU A 32 -25.50 2.44 -5.30
C GLU A 32 -25.41 0.92 -5.02
N ASN A 33 -25.22 0.06 -6.04
CA ASN A 33 -25.08 -1.40 -5.86
C ASN A 33 -24.42 -2.08 -7.08
N ILE A 34 -23.65 -3.14 -6.84
CA ILE A 34 -22.93 -3.97 -7.82
C ILE A 34 -23.32 -5.47 -7.79
N ASP A 35 -24.29 -5.87 -6.96
CA ASP A 35 -24.70 -7.28 -6.79
C ASP A 35 -25.22 -7.93 -8.09
N ASN A 36 -25.73 -7.13 -9.02
CA ASN A 36 -26.21 -7.58 -10.32
C ASN A 36 -25.19 -7.35 -11.45
N THR A 37 -23.97 -6.91 -11.12
CA THR A 37 -22.91 -6.71 -12.12
C THR A 37 -22.47 -8.07 -12.67
N PRO A 38 -22.43 -8.25 -14.00
CA PRO A 38 -21.99 -9.50 -14.59
C PRO A 38 -20.54 -9.81 -14.21
N LEU A 39 -20.27 -11.09 -13.97
CA LEU A 39 -18.90 -11.58 -13.81
C LEU A 39 -18.15 -11.41 -15.13
N LYS A 40 -16.89 -10.98 -15.06
CA LYS A 40 -15.99 -11.05 -16.21
C LYS A 40 -15.74 -12.53 -16.54
N PHE A 41 -16.09 -12.95 -17.76
CA PHE A 41 -15.94 -14.34 -18.21
C PHE A 41 -14.62 -14.60 -18.95
N ASN A 42 -13.97 -13.55 -19.45
CA ASN A 42 -12.67 -13.63 -20.08
C ASN A 42 -11.57 -13.37 -19.05
N GLU A 43 -10.40 -13.95 -19.28
CA GLU A 43 -9.20 -13.60 -18.52
C GLU A 43 -8.87 -12.11 -18.68
N ILE A 44 -8.26 -11.55 -17.64
CA ILE A 44 -7.76 -10.18 -17.67
C ILE A 44 -6.57 -10.11 -18.63
N THR A 45 -6.50 -9.07 -19.46
CA THR A 45 -5.36 -8.88 -20.36
C THR A 45 -4.16 -8.32 -19.60
N LYS A 46 -2.93 -8.57 -20.08
CA LYS A 46 -1.71 -7.98 -19.49
C LYS A 46 -1.76 -6.45 -19.35
N ALA A 47 -2.45 -5.77 -20.27
CA ALA A 47 -2.64 -4.32 -20.19
C ALA A 47 -3.60 -3.93 -19.06
N GLU A 48 -4.69 -4.66 -18.88
CA GLU A 48 -5.63 -4.45 -17.77
C GLU A 48 -4.99 -4.81 -16.43
N GLU A 49 -4.19 -5.88 -16.34
CA GLU A 49 -3.47 -6.27 -15.12
C GLU A 49 -2.59 -5.15 -14.58
N LYS A 50 -1.91 -4.39 -15.45
CA LYS A 50 -1.07 -3.27 -15.02
C LYS A 50 -1.83 -2.09 -14.42
N VAL A 51 -3.14 -1.98 -14.68
CA VAL A 51 -3.95 -0.81 -14.28
C VAL A 51 -5.25 -1.19 -13.57
N TRP A 52 -5.42 -2.45 -13.18
CA TRP A 52 -6.72 -2.99 -12.79
C TRP A 52 -7.35 -2.24 -11.60
N GLY A 53 -6.52 -1.81 -10.64
CA GLY A 53 -6.97 -1.03 -9.49
C GLY A 53 -7.60 0.32 -9.86
N HIS A 54 -7.34 0.81 -11.09
CA HIS A 54 -7.88 2.06 -11.61
C HIS A 54 -9.20 1.89 -12.37
N LEU A 55 -9.56 0.66 -12.70
CA LEU A 55 -10.73 0.31 -13.51
C LEU A 55 -12.02 0.41 -12.68
N ASP A 56 -13.15 0.35 -13.38
CA ASP A 56 -14.49 0.52 -12.83
C ASP A 56 -15.29 -0.79 -12.96
N LEU A 57 -15.87 -1.24 -11.85
CA LEU A 57 -16.58 -2.52 -11.83
C LEU A 57 -17.79 -2.56 -12.76
N VAL A 58 -18.48 -1.44 -12.98
CA VAL A 58 -19.70 -1.41 -13.81
C VAL A 58 -19.36 -1.41 -15.30
N SER A 59 -18.36 -0.63 -15.70
CA SER A 59 -18.00 -0.46 -17.12
C SER A 59 -16.92 -1.42 -17.61
N ASP A 60 -15.99 -1.82 -16.74
CA ASP A 60 -14.85 -2.68 -17.09
C ASP A 60 -14.99 -4.12 -16.54
N THR A 61 -16.01 -4.39 -15.71
CA THR A 61 -16.25 -5.68 -15.01
C THR A 61 -15.11 -6.12 -14.07
N ILE A 62 -14.19 -5.20 -13.74
CA ILE A 62 -13.04 -5.41 -12.84
C ILE A 62 -13.26 -4.58 -11.57
N PRO A 63 -13.11 -5.18 -10.36
CA PRO A 63 -13.39 -4.52 -9.08
C PRO A 63 -12.28 -3.54 -8.65
N GLY A 64 -11.92 -2.59 -9.52
CA GLY A 64 -11.05 -1.46 -9.19
C GLY A 64 -11.79 -0.33 -8.46
N MET A 65 -11.09 0.77 -8.20
CA MET A 65 -11.61 1.90 -7.43
C MET A 65 -12.27 2.99 -8.29
N SER A 66 -12.53 2.75 -9.58
CA SER A 66 -13.07 3.73 -10.53
C SER A 66 -12.24 5.01 -10.66
N VAL A 67 -10.91 4.91 -10.54
CA VAL A 67 -9.97 6.04 -10.59
C VAL A 67 -10.03 6.73 -11.95
N ASN A 68 -9.89 5.97 -13.03
CA ASN A 68 -9.86 6.52 -14.39
C ASN A 68 -11.16 7.25 -14.74
N LYS A 69 -12.30 6.69 -14.30
CA LYS A 69 -13.62 7.31 -14.44
C LYS A 69 -13.71 8.64 -13.68
N ALA A 70 -13.24 8.68 -12.43
CA ALA A 70 -13.22 9.90 -11.63
C ALA A 70 -12.41 11.03 -12.30
N TYR A 71 -11.20 10.72 -12.81
CA TYR A 71 -10.39 11.68 -13.57
C TYR A 71 -11.10 12.17 -14.82
N LYS A 72 -11.69 11.26 -15.60
CA LYS A 72 -12.36 11.58 -16.86
C LYS A 72 -13.60 12.47 -16.66
N GLU A 73 -14.40 12.20 -15.64
CA GLU A 73 -15.75 12.74 -15.51
C GLU A 73 -15.91 13.81 -14.42
N LEU A 74 -15.14 13.76 -13.33
CA LEU A 74 -15.36 14.63 -12.16
C LEU A 74 -14.29 15.71 -11.99
N ILE A 75 -13.02 15.37 -12.25
CA ILE A 75 -11.88 16.24 -11.90
C ILE A 75 -11.01 16.67 -13.09
N LYS A 76 -11.33 16.26 -14.32
CA LYS A 76 -10.56 16.58 -15.55
C LYS A 76 -10.13 18.04 -15.68
N ASN A 77 -11.02 18.97 -15.37
CA ASN A 77 -10.80 20.41 -15.50
C ASN A 77 -10.77 21.13 -14.14
N LYS A 78 -10.58 20.40 -13.04
CA LYS A 78 -10.51 20.98 -11.71
C LYS A 78 -9.07 21.18 -11.30
N LYS A 79 -8.82 22.27 -10.57
CA LYS A 79 -7.52 22.53 -9.96
C LYS A 79 -7.56 22.10 -8.49
N GLY A 80 -6.69 21.18 -8.12
CA GLY A 80 -6.48 20.77 -6.74
C GLY A 80 -5.40 21.59 -6.04
N THR A 81 -5.28 21.40 -4.74
CA THR A 81 -4.16 21.90 -3.92
C THR A 81 -3.18 20.77 -3.62
N LYS A 82 -1.88 21.08 -3.51
CA LYS A 82 -0.87 20.06 -3.17
C LYS A 82 -1.10 19.57 -1.74
N VAL A 83 -1.15 18.25 -1.55
CA VAL A 83 -1.30 17.58 -0.26
C VAL A 83 -0.02 16.80 0.05
N ILE A 84 0.53 16.96 1.25
CA ILE A 84 1.68 16.17 1.69
C ILE A 84 1.18 14.84 2.27
N VAL A 85 1.68 13.74 1.74
CA VAL A 85 1.47 12.37 2.25
C VAL A 85 2.81 11.85 2.75
N ALA A 86 2.93 11.59 4.05
CA ALA A 86 4.08 10.91 4.60
C ALA A 86 3.96 9.40 4.36
N VAL A 87 5.06 8.77 3.94
CA VAL A 87 5.15 7.32 3.73
C VAL A 87 6.20 6.80 4.71
N ILE A 88 5.72 6.14 5.77
CA ILE A 88 6.58 5.52 6.78
C ILE A 88 6.86 4.08 6.31
N ASP A 89 8.09 3.82 5.84
CA ASP A 89 8.47 2.55 5.20
C ASP A 89 9.99 2.26 5.29
N SER A 90 10.49 1.38 4.43
CA SER A 90 11.86 0.84 4.38
C SER A 90 12.86 1.68 3.59
N GLY A 91 12.40 2.70 2.88
CA GLY A 91 13.20 3.57 2.02
C GLY A 91 12.51 3.79 0.68
N ILE A 92 12.72 4.97 0.10
CA ILE A 92 12.07 5.38 -1.15
C ILE A 92 13.15 5.85 -2.12
N ASP A 93 13.18 5.27 -3.32
CA ASP A 93 14.02 5.74 -4.41
C ASP A 93 13.46 7.06 -4.94
N ILE A 94 13.85 8.15 -4.27
CA ILE A 94 13.40 9.51 -4.60
C ILE A 94 13.97 10.05 -5.92
N ASP A 95 14.92 9.33 -6.54
CA ASP A 95 15.45 9.66 -7.88
C ASP A 95 14.70 8.90 -8.98
N HIS A 96 13.69 8.10 -8.63
CA HIS A 96 12.93 7.33 -9.61
C HIS A 96 12.23 8.27 -10.60
N GLU A 97 12.35 7.96 -11.89
CA GLU A 97 11.93 8.80 -13.03
C GLU A 97 10.42 9.06 -13.17
N ASP A 98 9.64 8.56 -12.21
CA ASP A 98 8.19 8.58 -12.15
C ASP A 98 7.71 9.14 -10.79
N LEU A 99 8.66 9.58 -9.96
CA LEU A 99 8.45 10.13 -8.63
C LEU A 99 9.20 11.45 -8.41
N ASP A 100 10.12 11.85 -9.29
CA ASP A 100 11.09 12.93 -9.08
C ASP A 100 10.43 14.32 -8.95
N ASP A 101 9.28 14.56 -9.59
CA ASP A 101 8.52 15.82 -9.45
C ASP A 101 7.47 15.80 -8.30
N VAL A 102 7.35 14.68 -7.58
CA VAL A 102 6.37 14.50 -6.50
C VAL A 102 6.99 14.26 -5.12
N ILE A 103 8.31 14.43 -4.96
CA ILE A 103 8.95 14.36 -3.64
C ILE A 103 8.80 15.68 -2.88
N TRP A 104 8.46 15.60 -1.59
CA TRP A 104 8.41 16.74 -0.68
C TRP A 104 9.82 17.29 -0.44
N THR A 105 9.92 18.61 -0.25
CA THR A 105 11.19 19.26 0.09
C THR A 105 10.94 20.18 1.28
N ASN A 106 11.70 19.99 2.35
CA ASN A 106 11.78 20.94 3.44
C ASN A 106 12.41 22.22 2.91
N LYS A 107 11.64 23.32 2.90
CA LYS A 107 12.11 24.61 2.37
C LYS A 107 12.83 25.45 3.42
N ASP A 108 12.72 25.05 4.68
CA ASP A 108 13.32 25.74 5.80
C ASP A 108 14.77 25.25 6.05
N GLU A 109 15.22 24.22 5.33
CA GLU A 109 16.58 23.67 5.36
C GLU A 109 17.47 24.13 4.19
N ILE A 110 18.78 24.25 4.44
CA ILE A 110 19.81 24.47 3.42
C ILE A 110 20.56 23.15 3.17
N PRO A 111 20.43 22.54 1.98
CA PRO A 111 21.02 21.23 1.70
C PRO A 111 22.52 21.11 1.96
N ASN A 112 22.89 20.08 2.72
CA ASN A 112 24.26 19.60 2.97
C ASN A 112 25.14 20.60 3.74
N ASN A 113 24.55 21.39 4.63
CA ASN A 113 25.31 22.33 5.45
C ASN A 113 25.69 21.77 6.84
N ASN A 114 25.25 20.54 7.16
CA ASN A 114 25.41 19.84 8.43
C ASN A 114 24.84 20.60 9.64
N LYS A 115 23.74 21.32 9.43
CA LYS A 115 23.00 22.02 10.46
C LYS A 115 21.52 21.68 10.37
N ASP A 116 20.86 21.89 11.48
CA ASP A 116 19.40 21.92 11.59
C ASP A 116 19.03 23.40 11.51
N ASP A 117 18.64 23.85 10.31
CA ASP A 117 18.40 25.26 10.02
C ASP A 117 17.02 25.72 10.53
N ASP A 118 16.04 24.81 10.53
CA ASP A 118 14.69 25.07 11.03
C ASP A 118 14.53 24.80 12.55
N ASN A 119 15.55 24.22 13.19
CA ASN A 119 15.62 23.85 14.61
C ASN A 119 14.55 22.82 15.02
N ASN A 120 14.18 21.91 14.12
CA ASN A 120 13.21 20.85 14.36
C ASN A 120 13.83 19.58 15.00
N GLY A 121 15.16 19.52 15.14
CA GLY A 121 15.93 18.40 15.68
C GLY A 121 16.55 17.47 14.64
N TYR A 122 16.35 17.72 13.35
CA TYR A 122 16.71 16.83 12.25
C TYR A 122 17.65 17.53 11.25
N ILE A 123 18.94 17.22 11.34
CA ILE A 123 19.98 17.87 10.52
C ILE A 123 19.83 17.51 9.04
N ASP A 124 19.75 18.52 8.16
CA ASP A 124 19.70 18.36 6.70
C ASP A 124 18.54 17.43 6.24
N ASP A 125 17.37 17.49 6.85
CA ASP A 125 16.20 16.63 6.56
C ASP A 125 15.43 17.02 5.27
N ILE A 126 16.18 17.33 4.21
CA ILE A 126 15.69 17.97 2.97
C ILE A 126 14.47 17.31 2.35
N HIS A 127 14.40 15.98 2.35
CA HIS A 127 13.28 15.24 1.76
C HIS A 127 12.49 14.42 2.79
N GLY A 128 12.94 14.39 4.05
CA GLY A 128 12.42 13.48 5.07
C GLY A 128 13.52 12.97 5.98
N TRP A 129 13.17 11.97 6.82
CA TRP A 129 14.08 11.45 7.83
C TRP A 129 14.20 9.92 7.82
N ASN A 130 15.37 9.42 8.22
CA ASN A 130 15.66 8.00 8.38
C ASN A 130 16.01 7.68 9.84
N PHE A 131 15.05 7.07 10.54
CA PHE A 131 15.18 6.62 11.93
C PHE A 131 16.02 5.33 12.05
N LEU A 132 16.24 4.60 10.96
CA LEU A 132 17.05 3.37 10.99
C LEU A 132 18.55 3.65 10.90
N GLY A 133 18.98 4.86 10.54
CA GLY A 133 20.37 5.13 10.21
C GLY A 133 20.88 4.10 9.18
N GLU A 134 21.96 3.40 9.52
CA GLU A 134 22.54 2.33 8.67
C GLU A 134 21.95 0.93 8.93
N ALA A 135 20.94 0.80 9.80
CA ALA A 135 20.26 -0.46 10.03
C ALA A 135 19.28 -0.78 8.89
N TYR A 136 19.11 -2.08 8.62
CA TYR A 136 18.06 -2.57 7.75
C TYR A 136 17.63 -3.98 8.11
N GLN A 137 18.56 -4.92 8.24
CA GLN A 137 18.24 -6.26 8.75
C GLN A 137 17.93 -6.20 10.24
N GLU A 138 16.83 -6.81 10.69
CA GLU A 138 16.43 -6.80 12.11
C GLU A 138 15.69 -8.09 12.52
N GLN A 139 15.64 -8.36 13.83
CA GLN A 139 14.81 -9.39 14.42
C GLN A 139 13.31 -9.07 14.33
N LEU A 140 12.47 -10.11 14.35
CA LEU A 140 11.04 -9.96 14.66
C LEU A 140 10.89 -9.63 16.16
N GLU A 141 9.82 -8.95 16.54
CA GLU A 141 9.62 -8.45 17.91
C GLU A 141 9.52 -9.59 18.93
N TYR A 142 8.83 -10.68 18.59
CA TYR A 142 8.76 -11.84 19.48
C TYR A 142 10.13 -12.52 19.64
N VAL A 143 11.02 -12.42 18.65
CA VAL A 143 12.39 -12.94 18.73
C VAL A 143 13.24 -12.03 19.64
N ARG A 144 13.06 -10.71 19.57
CA ARG A 144 13.63 -9.75 20.53
C ARG A 144 13.21 -10.06 21.96
N LEU A 145 11.92 -10.36 22.17
CA LEU A 145 11.40 -10.78 23.47
C LEU A 145 12.12 -12.05 23.98
N LEU A 146 12.32 -13.06 23.15
CA LEU A 146 13.05 -14.27 23.54
C LEU A 146 14.54 -13.99 23.79
N ALA A 147 15.18 -13.15 22.98
CA ALA A 147 16.57 -12.76 23.12
C ALA A 147 16.83 -12.00 24.43
N SER A 148 15.85 -11.23 24.94
CA SER A 148 15.94 -10.55 26.24
C SER A 148 16.08 -11.50 27.43
N GLY A 149 15.65 -12.76 27.29
CA GLY A 149 15.63 -13.74 28.36
C GLY A 149 14.56 -13.49 29.45
N ASN A 150 13.65 -12.52 29.24
CA ASN A 150 12.61 -12.15 30.21
C ASN A 150 11.46 -13.18 30.28
N LYS A 151 11.71 -14.31 30.93
CA LYS A 151 10.74 -15.41 31.08
C LYS A 151 9.49 -15.08 31.88
N SER A 152 9.46 -13.98 32.64
CA SER A 152 8.27 -13.54 33.38
C SER A 152 7.31 -12.71 32.52
N HIS A 153 7.70 -12.32 31.30
CA HIS A 153 6.82 -11.62 30.39
C HIS A 153 5.60 -12.49 30.05
N PRO A 154 4.36 -11.96 30.13
CA PRO A 154 3.14 -12.76 30.00
C PRO A 154 3.01 -13.47 28.65
N ARG A 155 3.63 -12.93 27.60
CA ARG A 155 3.63 -13.51 26.25
C ARG A 155 4.88 -14.34 25.91
N TYR A 156 5.78 -14.60 26.86
CA TYR A 156 7.02 -15.34 26.58
C TYR A 156 6.74 -16.76 26.04
N ALA A 157 5.78 -17.47 26.63
CA ALA A 157 5.43 -18.83 26.19
C ALA A 157 4.79 -18.85 24.79
N GLU A 158 3.97 -17.85 24.47
CA GLU A 158 3.39 -17.65 23.14
C GLU A 158 4.50 -17.40 22.10
N ALA A 159 5.42 -16.47 22.40
CA ALA A 159 6.55 -16.15 21.54
C ALA A 159 7.47 -17.36 21.30
N GLU A 160 7.73 -18.17 22.32
CA GLU A 160 8.54 -19.39 22.17
C GLU A 160 7.83 -20.41 21.26
N ALA A 161 6.52 -20.62 21.42
CA ALA A 161 5.76 -21.53 20.56
C ALA A 161 5.75 -21.05 19.09
N GLU A 162 5.54 -19.75 18.86
CA GLU A 162 5.58 -19.14 17.53
C GLU A 162 6.97 -19.25 16.88
N TYR A 163 8.03 -18.97 17.66
CA TYR A 163 9.41 -19.12 17.24
C TYR A 163 9.73 -20.54 16.78
N GLN A 164 9.39 -21.56 17.58
CA GLN A 164 9.68 -22.95 17.21
C GLN A 164 8.94 -23.37 15.94
N LYS A 165 7.68 -22.92 15.78
CA LYS A 165 6.90 -23.16 14.55
C LYS A 165 7.58 -22.54 13.34
N LYS A 166 7.91 -21.24 13.40
CA LYS A 166 8.49 -20.49 12.28
C LYS A 166 9.91 -20.97 11.94
N LEU A 167 10.73 -21.29 12.94
CA LEU A 167 12.06 -21.85 12.71
C LEU A 167 11.99 -23.18 11.95
N ALA A 168 11.07 -24.08 12.34
CA ALA A 168 10.86 -25.35 11.64
C ALA A 168 10.35 -25.15 10.20
N GLU A 169 9.36 -24.27 10.02
CA GLU A 169 8.80 -23.91 8.72
C GLU A 169 9.89 -23.42 7.75
N TYR A 170 10.66 -22.39 8.14
CA TYR A 170 11.68 -21.80 7.28
C TYR A 170 12.89 -22.71 7.07
N THR A 171 13.25 -23.55 8.05
CA THR A 171 14.30 -24.57 7.87
C THR A 171 13.89 -25.60 6.81
N ASN A 172 12.63 -26.05 6.83
CA ASN A 172 12.11 -26.97 5.83
C ASN A 172 12.02 -26.31 4.44
N LEU A 173 11.50 -25.08 4.36
CA LEU A 173 11.47 -24.32 3.11
C LEU A 173 12.87 -24.13 2.52
N LYS A 174 13.86 -23.77 3.34
CA LYS A 174 15.26 -23.68 2.91
C LYS A 174 15.76 -24.98 2.30
N SER A 175 15.50 -26.11 2.96
CA SER A 175 15.88 -27.42 2.43
C SER A 175 15.21 -27.72 1.09
N GLN A 176 13.92 -27.43 0.94
CA GLN A 176 13.18 -27.65 -0.31
C GLN A 176 13.73 -26.78 -1.44
N TYR A 177 13.86 -25.48 -1.23
CA TYR A 177 14.34 -24.54 -2.26
C TYR A 177 15.80 -24.82 -2.66
N THR A 178 16.65 -25.19 -1.70
CA THR A 178 18.06 -25.57 -1.98
C THR A 178 18.15 -26.82 -2.85
N GLN A 179 17.16 -27.73 -2.79
CA GLN A 179 17.11 -28.93 -3.63
C GLN A 179 16.46 -28.65 -4.99
N ILE A 180 15.41 -27.82 -5.04
CA ILE A 180 14.64 -27.55 -6.26
C ILE A 180 15.40 -26.63 -7.23
N LEU A 181 16.07 -25.58 -6.71
CA LEU A 181 16.68 -24.56 -7.56
C LEU A 181 17.71 -25.15 -8.55
N PRO A 182 18.68 -25.99 -8.13
CA PRO A 182 19.62 -26.61 -9.07
C PRO A 182 18.92 -27.49 -10.12
N VAL A 183 17.87 -28.22 -9.74
CA VAL A 183 17.09 -29.05 -10.67
C VAL A 183 16.48 -28.19 -11.78
N MET A 184 15.96 -27.02 -11.40
CA MET A 184 15.33 -26.09 -12.33
C MET A 184 16.37 -25.44 -13.26
N GLU A 185 17.52 -25.02 -12.72
CA GLU A 185 18.62 -24.43 -13.50
C GLU A 185 19.21 -25.44 -14.49
N ASP A 186 19.47 -26.67 -14.05
CA ASP A 186 20.00 -27.74 -14.90
C ASP A 186 19.01 -28.17 -15.98
N ALA A 187 17.72 -28.28 -15.64
CA ALA A 187 16.66 -28.59 -16.60
C ALA A 187 16.53 -27.47 -17.65
N HIS A 188 16.58 -26.21 -17.22
CA HIS A 188 16.54 -25.07 -18.13
C HIS A 188 17.73 -25.08 -19.09
N LYS A 189 18.96 -25.26 -18.56
CA LYS A 189 20.17 -25.35 -19.37
C LYS A 189 20.09 -26.48 -20.40
N THR A 190 19.66 -27.67 -19.99
CA THR A 190 19.53 -28.85 -20.87
C THR A 190 18.57 -28.58 -22.03
N LEU A 191 17.42 -27.97 -21.76
CA LEU A 191 16.42 -27.67 -22.77
C LEU A 191 16.82 -26.51 -23.68
N SER A 192 17.43 -25.46 -23.12
CA SER A 192 17.99 -24.35 -23.90
C SER A 192 19.07 -24.83 -24.88
N ASP A 193 19.95 -25.74 -24.43
CA ASP A 193 20.96 -26.38 -25.27
C ASP A 193 20.31 -27.22 -26.39
N TYR A 194 19.27 -28.00 -26.07
CA TYR A 194 18.53 -28.82 -27.04
C TYR A 194 17.80 -27.98 -28.11
N PHE A 195 17.04 -26.96 -27.68
CA PHE A 195 16.31 -26.07 -28.59
C PHE A 195 17.21 -25.05 -29.30
N LYS A 196 18.47 -24.92 -28.87
CA LYS A 196 19.45 -23.94 -29.36
C LYS A 196 18.93 -22.50 -29.24
N LYS A 197 18.21 -22.23 -28.15
CA LYS A 197 17.63 -20.93 -27.84
C LYS A 197 17.69 -20.69 -26.33
N PRO A 198 17.89 -19.44 -25.89
CA PRO A 198 17.90 -19.10 -24.47
C PRO A 198 16.52 -19.20 -23.83
N GLU A 199 15.45 -19.15 -24.63
CA GLU A 199 14.06 -19.23 -24.18
C GLU A 199 13.26 -20.17 -25.09
N TYR A 200 12.25 -20.83 -24.50
CA TYR A 200 11.32 -21.73 -25.17
C TYR A 200 9.95 -21.65 -24.46
N SER A 201 8.87 -21.93 -25.18
CA SER A 201 7.50 -21.86 -24.67
C SER A 201 7.00 -23.20 -24.13
N GLU A 202 5.88 -23.17 -23.40
CA GLU A 202 5.18 -24.39 -23.00
C GLU A 202 4.81 -25.26 -24.20
N GLU A 203 4.43 -24.65 -25.33
CA GLU A 203 4.15 -25.38 -26.57
C GLU A 203 5.38 -26.15 -27.07
N ASN A 204 6.58 -25.59 -26.94
CA ASN A 204 7.82 -26.29 -27.29
C ASN A 204 8.03 -27.53 -26.42
N ILE A 205 7.71 -27.42 -25.12
CA ILE A 205 7.77 -28.55 -24.17
C ILE A 205 6.73 -29.61 -24.50
N ASN A 206 5.48 -29.20 -24.74
CA ASN A 206 4.39 -30.12 -25.05
C ASN A 206 4.58 -30.83 -26.41
N ALA A 207 5.29 -30.20 -27.36
CA ALA A 207 5.61 -30.78 -28.66
C ALA A 207 6.88 -31.67 -28.66
N LEU A 208 7.65 -31.69 -27.56
CA LEU A 208 8.91 -32.43 -27.48
C LEU A 208 8.68 -33.95 -27.60
N LYS A 209 9.28 -34.55 -28.63
CA LYS A 209 9.31 -36.01 -28.82
C LYS A 209 10.75 -36.49 -28.77
N THR A 210 11.10 -37.22 -27.73
CA THR A 210 12.46 -37.72 -27.51
C THR A 210 12.44 -39.01 -26.68
N GLU A 211 13.40 -39.90 -26.92
CA GLU A 211 13.66 -41.09 -26.08
C GLU A 211 14.74 -40.82 -25.01
N ASP A 212 15.37 -39.64 -25.07
CA ASP A 212 16.37 -39.22 -24.10
C ASP A 212 15.70 -38.95 -22.73
N LYS A 213 16.05 -39.77 -21.74
CA LYS A 213 15.48 -39.70 -20.40
C LYS A 213 15.80 -38.38 -19.69
N THR A 214 16.98 -37.80 -19.93
CA THR A 214 17.39 -36.52 -19.33
C THR A 214 16.56 -35.37 -19.90
N LEU A 215 16.29 -35.38 -21.20
CA LEU A 215 15.39 -34.39 -21.81
C LEU A 215 13.95 -34.55 -21.34
N GLN A 216 13.44 -35.79 -21.20
CA GLN A 216 12.11 -36.04 -20.66
C GLN A 216 11.96 -35.54 -19.22
N GLN A 217 12.95 -35.80 -18.36
CA GLN A 217 12.96 -35.33 -16.98
C GLN A 217 13.05 -33.80 -16.89
N SER A 218 13.90 -33.17 -17.72
CA SER A 218 14.04 -31.72 -17.77
C SER A 218 12.74 -31.05 -18.24
N ALA A 219 12.11 -31.59 -19.29
CA ALA A 219 10.83 -31.13 -19.79
C ALA A 219 9.73 -31.20 -18.73
N TYR A 220 9.66 -32.30 -17.99
CA TYR A 220 8.72 -32.45 -16.88
C TYR A 220 9.00 -31.45 -15.75
N ALA A 221 10.27 -31.29 -15.36
CA ALA A 221 10.66 -30.37 -14.29
C ALA A 221 10.26 -28.93 -14.60
N VAL A 222 10.59 -28.40 -15.79
CA VAL A 222 10.23 -27.01 -16.15
C VAL A 222 8.73 -26.84 -16.37
N LYS A 223 8.04 -27.89 -16.84
CA LYS A 223 6.58 -27.86 -16.95
C LYS A 223 5.94 -27.65 -15.58
N VAL A 224 6.29 -28.51 -14.62
CA VAL A 224 5.69 -28.47 -13.28
C VAL A 224 6.16 -27.25 -12.49
N LEU A 225 7.44 -26.88 -12.56
CA LEU A 225 8.02 -25.82 -11.70
C LEU A 225 7.89 -24.40 -12.28
N ALA A 226 7.62 -24.25 -13.58
CA ALA A 226 7.45 -22.95 -14.22
C ALA A 226 6.08 -22.80 -14.89
N PHE A 227 5.82 -23.52 -15.97
CA PHE A 227 4.62 -23.26 -16.81
C PHE A 227 3.30 -23.56 -16.09
N ASP A 228 3.20 -24.69 -15.38
CA ASP A 228 2.01 -25.04 -14.59
C ASP A 228 1.78 -24.06 -13.42
N ASN A 229 2.80 -23.27 -13.05
CA ASN A 229 2.72 -22.19 -12.05
C ASN A 229 2.48 -20.80 -12.68
N GLY A 230 2.14 -20.73 -13.97
CA GLY A 230 1.74 -19.50 -14.65
C GLY A 230 2.89 -18.63 -15.15
N PHE A 231 4.13 -19.14 -15.14
CA PHE A 231 5.26 -18.40 -15.71
C PHE A 231 5.33 -18.61 -17.23
N ASP A 232 5.40 -17.51 -17.98
CA ASP A 232 5.62 -17.54 -19.44
C ASP A 232 7.05 -17.96 -19.80
N LYS A 233 7.99 -17.70 -18.90
CA LYS A 233 9.43 -17.91 -19.12
C LYS A 233 10.08 -18.60 -17.94
N VAL A 234 10.81 -19.68 -18.23
CA VAL A 234 11.55 -20.44 -17.21
C VAL A 234 12.60 -19.58 -16.47
N PRO A 235 13.37 -18.68 -17.12
CA PRO A 235 14.29 -17.78 -16.40
C PRO A 235 13.60 -16.90 -15.35
N GLU A 236 12.42 -16.36 -15.64
CA GLU A 236 11.66 -15.53 -14.68
C GLU A 236 11.26 -16.36 -13.46
N ALA A 237 10.83 -17.60 -13.68
CA ALA A 237 10.51 -18.52 -12.60
C ALA A 237 11.75 -18.85 -11.75
N ILE A 238 12.92 -19.09 -12.37
CA ILE A 238 14.20 -19.30 -11.66
C ILE A 238 14.54 -18.10 -10.79
N ASP A 239 14.39 -16.88 -11.30
CA ASP A 239 14.67 -15.65 -10.55
C ASP A 239 13.75 -15.51 -9.33
N VAL A 240 12.45 -15.84 -9.47
CA VAL A 240 11.52 -15.89 -8.32
C VAL A 240 11.95 -16.93 -7.28
N PHE A 241 12.39 -18.12 -7.71
CA PHE A 241 12.92 -19.13 -6.78
C PHE A 241 14.17 -18.64 -6.04
N LYS A 242 15.07 -17.93 -6.72
CA LYS A 242 16.26 -17.32 -6.12
C LYS A 242 15.90 -16.24 -5.09
N ASP A 243 14.98 -15.36 -5.44
CA ASP A 243 14.50 -14.30 -4.54
C ASP A 243 13.83 -14.89 -3.29
N ASN A 244 13.01 -15.94 -3.46
CA ASN A 244 12.40 -16.65 -2.34
C ASN A 244 13.46 -17.31 -1.44
N LEU A 245 14.46 -17.97 -2.02
CA LEU A 245 15.56 -18.56 -1.25
C LEU A 245 16.38 -17.49 -0.51
N LYS A 246 16.60 -16.31 -1.13
CA LYS A 246 17.22 -15.16 -0.46
C LYS A 246 16.42 -14.74 0.77
N ARG A 247 15.11 -14.50 0.63
CA ARG A 247 14.22 -14.11 1.74
C ARG A 247 14.17 -15.16 2.85
N ILE A 248 14.14 -16.44 2.50
CA ILE A 248 14.20 -17.55 3.48
C ILE A 248 15.50 -17.50 4.28
N ASN A 249 16.63 -17.23 3.62
CA ASN A 249 17.91 -17.11 4.30
C ASN A 249 17.97 -15.87 5.21
N GLU A 250 17.44 -14.74 4.77
CA GLU A 250 17.34 -13.53 5.60
C GLU A 250 16.50 -13.78 6.86
N MET A 251 15.36 -14.46 6.72
CA MET A 251 14.51 -14.88 7.83
C MET A 251 15.29 -15.71 8.86
N LEU A 252 16.06 -16.69 8.43
CA LEU A 252 16.82 -17.56 9.33
C LEU A 252 18.06 -16.89 9.93
N ASN A 253 18.75 -16.06 9.13
CA ASN A 253 20.04 -15.48 9.53
C ASN A 253 19.89 -14.21 10.36
N TYR A 254 18.80 -13.46 10.19
CA TYR A 254 18.55 -12.18 10.84
C TYR A 254 17.25 -12.20 11.65
N ASN A 255 16.10 -12.39 11.00
CA ASN A 255 14.79 -12.17 11.63
C ASN A 255 14.51 -13.14 12.81
N LEU A 256 14.88 -14.41 12.65
CA LEU A 256 14.75 -15.48 13.66
C LEU A 256 16.05 -15.71 14.44
N ASN A 257 17.13 -14.98 14.16
CA ASN A 257 18.39 -15.21 14.83
C ASN A 257 18.44 -14.48 16.18
N LYS A 258 18.20 -15.20 17.27
CA LYS A 258 18.23 -14.65 18.65
C LYS A 258 19.56 -13.97 19.05
N ASN A 259 20.66 -14.26 18.36
CA ASN A 259 21.97 -13.67 18.64
C ASN A 259 22.29 -12.46 17.74
N PHE A 260 21.47 -12.19 16.74
CA PHE A 260 21.60 -11.02 15.89
C PHE A 260 21.06 -9.77 16.60
N ASN A 261 21.65 -8.61 16.33
CA ASN A 261 21.19 -7.32 16.85
C ASN A 261 21.43 -6.28 15.76
N GLY A 262 20.40 -5.99 14.96
CA GLY A 262 20.47 -5.00 13.88
C GLY A 262 20.57 -3.58 14.44
N ARG A 263 19.87 -3.31 15.55
CA ARG A 263 19.78 -1.99 16.18
C ARG A 263 21.10 -1.41 16.66
N LYS A 264 22.09 -2.27 16.95
CA LYS A 264 23.40 -1.84 17.47
C LYS A 264 24.05 -0.72 16.64
N VAL A 265 23.86 -0.70 15.33
CA VAL A 265 24.48 0.31 14.45
C VAL A 265 23.81 1.69 14.53
N VAL A 266 22.57 1.76 15.03
CA VAL A 266 21.84 3.03 15.23
C VAL A 266 22.42 3.81 16.41
N GLY A 267 22.92 3.11 17.43
CA GLY A 267 23.62 3.72 18.56
C GLY A 267 22.71 4.41 19.58
N ASP A 268 21.42 4.15 19.54
CA ASP A 268 20.41 4.73 20.44
C ASP A 268 19.88 3.71 21.47
N ASN A 269 18.99 4.17 22.35
CA ASN A 269 18.18 3.29 23.19
C ASN A 269 16.75 3.17 22.65
N PRO A 270 16.30 1.99 22.17
CA PRO A 270 14.97 1.81 21.60
C PRO A 270 13.83 1.93 22.63
N ASP A 271 14.14 1.94 23.93
CA ASP A 271 13.17 2.11 25.01
C ASP A 271 13.10 3.57 25.53
N ASP A 272 13.98 4.46 25.06
CA ASP A 272 13.97 5.89 25.43
C ASP A 272 13.34 6.74 24.32
N PHE A 273 12.07 7.11 24.51
CA PHE A 273 11.32 7.95 23.57
C PHE A 273 11.65 9.44 23.67
N THR A 274 12.50 9.85 24.62
CA THR A 274 12.97 11.24 24.73
C THR A 274 14.22 11.49 23.92
N ASP A 275 14.91 10.41 23.54
CA ASP A 275 16.04 10.44 22.63
C ASP A 275 15.55 10.55 21.18
N ILE A 276 15.56 11.78 20.67
CA ILE A 276 15.13 12.14 19.31
C ILE A 276 16.31 12.42 18.37
N ASN A 277 17.54 12.49 18.88
CA ASN A 277 18.73 12.91 18.15
C ASN A 277 19.48 11.70 17.57
N TYR A 278 18.81 10.92 16.72
CA TYR A 278 19.38 9.74 16.08
C TYR A 278 18.84 9.56 14.65
N GLY A 279 19.47 8.67 13.89
CA GLY A 279 19.17 8.48 12.47
C GLY A 279 19.99 9.41 11.58
N ASN A 280 19.54 9.59 10.34
CA ASN A 280 20.16 10.48 9.36
C ASN A 280 19.15 10.95 8.29
N ASN A 281 19.61 11.76 7.34
CA ASN A 281 18.79 12.29 6.25
C ASN A 281 18.75 11.40 4.99
N ASN A 282 19.33 10.19 5.03
CA ASN A 282 19.28 9.29 3.88
C ASN A 282 17.96 8.50 3.86
N VAL A 283 16.99 9.02 3.12
CA VAL A 283 15.68 8.37 2.93
C VAL A 283 15.65 7.29 1.84
N LYS A 284 16.77 7.10 1.13
CA LYS A 284 16.87 6.15 0.01
C LYS A 284 17.15 4.72 0.50
N PRO A 285 16.78 3.70 -0.30
CA PRO A 285 17.23 2.33 -0.11
C PRO A 285 18.75 2.22 0.05
N ILE A 286 19.22 1.50 1.08
CA ILE A 286 20.65 1.16 1.24
C ILE A 286 20.96 -0.29 0.86
N ASP A 287 19.96 -1.18 0.91
CA ASP A 287 20.03 -2.54 0.38
C ASP A 287 19.18 -2.71 -0.90
N LYS A 288 19.55 -3.66 -1.75
CA LYS A 288 18.80 -4.00 -2.96
C LYS A 288 17.42 -4.60 -2.68
N SER A 289 17.17 -5.16 -1.50
CA SER A 289 15.83 -5.64 -1.13
C SER A 289 14.92 -4.54 -0.56
N GLU A 290 15.42 -3.34 -0.29
CA GLU A 290 14.63 -2.16 0.14
C GLU A 290 13.83 -1.59 -1.03
N THR A 291 12.78 -2.29 -1.40
CA THR A 291 12.00 -2.01 -2.61
C THR A 291 10.57 -1.55 -2.29
N HIS A 292 10.09 -1.89 -1.10
CA HIS A 292 8.71 -1.75 -0.69
C HIS A 292 8.24 -0.28 -0.63
N GLY A 293 9.01 0.62 -0.02
CA GLY A 293 8.63 2.02 0.09
C GLY A 293 8.51 2.72 -1.27
N THR A 294 9.39 2.40 -2.23
CA THR A 294 9.31 2.90 -3.61
C THR A 294 8.02 2.44 -4.29
N HIS A 295 7.63 1.18 -4.10
CA HIS A 295 6.39 0.63 -4.68
C HIS A 295 5.13 1.30 -4.10
N VAL A 296 5.11 1.45 -2.78
CA VAL A 296 4.05 2.15 -2.02
C VAL A 296 3.90 3.61 -2.48
N ALA A 297 5.02 4.33 -2.67
CA ALA A 297 5.01 5.71 -3.13
C ALA A 297 4.40 5.86 -4.53
N GLY A 298 4.74 4.98 -5.46
CA GLY A 298 4.18 4.99 -6.82
C GLY A 298 2.68 4.81 -6.87
N ILE A 299 2.12 3.95 -6.02
CA ILE A 299 0.67 3.75 -5.94
C ILE A 299 -0.01 5.06 -5.56
N ILE A 300 0.55 5.82 -4.62
CA ILE A 300 -0.01 7.11 -4.19
C ILE A 300 0.14 8.17 -5.28
N ALA A 301 1.36 8.32 -5.80
CA ALA A 301 1.82 9.58 -6.38
C ALA A 301 2.59 9.48 -7.70
N ALA A 302 2.78 8.29 -8.28
CA ALA A 302 3.46 8.19 -9.58
C ALA A 302 2.88 9.18 -10.59
N GLU A 303 3.77 9.87 -11.30
CA GLU A 303 3.43 11.04 -12.08
C GLU A 303 2.43 10.70 -13.19
N ARG A 304 1.27 11.36 -13.13
CA ARG A 304 0.24 11.10 -14.12
C ARG A 304 0.56 11.76 -15.46
N TYR A 305 0.35 11.00 -16.54
CA TYR A 305 0.46 11.48 -17.94
C TYR A 305 1.88 11.84 -18.43
N ASN A 306 2.92 11.27 -17.82
CA ASN A 306 4.30 11.38 -18.29
C ASN A 306 4.69 10.27 -19.31
N GLU A 307 3.74 9.40 -19.67
CA GLU A 307 3.91 8.25 -20.58
C GLU A 307 4.89 7.17 -20.07
N LYS A 308 5.21 7.19 -18.78
CA LYS A 308 6.06 6.19 -18.11
C LYS A 308 5.21 5.26 -17.25
N GLY A 309 5.78 4.11 -16.95
CA GLY A 309 5.39 3.30 -15.80
C GLY A 309 3.90 3.17 -15.52
N VAL A 310 3.49 3.80 -14.43
CA VAL A 310 2.14 3.76 -13.87
C VAL A 310 1.63 5.16 -13.55
N ASN A 311 0.32 5.30 -13.44
CA ASN A 311 -0.27 6.54 -12.91
C ASN A 311 -0.58 6.32 -11.43
N GLY A 312 -0.08 7.17 -10.53
CA GLY A 312 -0.47 7.15 -9.13
C GLY A 312 -1.93 7.55 -8.95
N ILE A 313 -2.55 7.20 -7.82
CA ILE A 313 -3.95 7.54 -7.55
C ILE A 313 -4.15 9.07 -7.53
N ALA A 314 -3.25 9.83 -6.89
CA ALA A 314 -3.34 11.28 -6.76
C ALA A 314 -2.36 12.02 -7.67
N ASN A 315 -2.74 13.22 -8.15
CA ASN A 315 -1.93 14.05 -9.05
C ASN A 315 -1.51 15.42 -8.46
N ASN A 316 -2.03 15.78 -7.30
CA ASN A 316 -1.67 17.01 -6.58
C ASN A 316 -1.18 16.62 -5.19
N VAL A 317 -0.13 15.81 -5.16
CA VAL A 317 0.41 15.19 -3.96
C VAL A 317 1.92 15.37 -3.92
N LEU A 318 2.48 15.45 -2.71
CA LEU A 318 3.91 15.33 -2.46
C LEU A 318 4.13 14.17 -1.49
N ILE A 319 5.10 13.32 -1.76
CA ILE A 319 5.53 12.23 -0.87
C ILE A 319 6.60 12.74 0.06
N MET A 320 6.41 12.57 1.36
CA MET A 320 7.44 12.76 2.39
C MET A 320 7.94 11.37 2.82
N PRO A 321 9.06 10.90 2.27
CA PRO A 321 9.72 9.68 2.70
C PRO A 321 10.09 9.71 4.19
N ILE A 322 9.72 8.67 4.94
CA ILE A 322 10.22 8.46 6.30
C ILE A 322 10.65 7.00 6.42
N ARG A 323 11.94 6.79 6.66
CA ARG A 323 12.52 5.44 6.75
C ARG A 323 12.54 4.98 8.21
N ALA A 324 11.65 4.04 8.55
CA ALA A 324 11.47 3.52 9.91
C ALA A 324 11.09 2.02 9.95
N VAL A 325 11.02 1.35 8.80
CA VAL A 325 10.63 -0.06 8.68
C VAL A 325 11.82 -0.89 8.19
N SER A 326 12.30 -1.80 9.02
CA SER A 326 13.42 -2.70 8.72
C SER A 326 12.95 -3.97 7.98
N ASN A 327 13.88 -4.78 7.46
CA ASN A 327 13.62 -6.19 7.19
C ASN A 327 13.59 -6.95 8.52
N GLY A 328 12.42 -6.98 9.14
CA GLY A 328 12.15 -7.44 10.50
C GLY A 328 10.91 -6.74 11.03
N ASP A 329 10.73 -6.69 12.35
CA ASP A 329 9.68 -5.85 12.93
C ASP A 329 10.26 -4.48 13.30
N GLU A 330 9.49 -3.44 12.99
CA GLU A 330 9.77 -2.05 13.32
C GLU A 330 9.84 -1.82 14.85
N TYR A 331 10.62 -0.83 15.27
CA TYR A 331 10.66 -0.40 16.68
C TYR A 331 9.52 0.59 16.95
N ASP A 332 8.78 0.40 18.06
CA ASP A 332 7.68 1.28 18.44
C ASP A 332 8.14 2.74 18.64
N LYS A 333 9.38 2.95 19.09
CA LYS A 333 10.03 4.28 19.19
C LYS A 333 10.12 4.96 17.83
N ASP A 334 10.68 4.28 16.84
CA ASP A 334 10.85 4.83 15.49
C ASP A 334 9.49 5.18 14.87
N ILE A 335 8.48 4.32 15.05
CA ILE A 335 7.13 4.59 14.54
C ILE A 335 6.48 5.79 15.24
N ALA A 336 6.55 5.87 16.57
CA ALA A 336 5.97 6.99 17.31
C ALA A 336 6.62 8.34 16.93
N LEU A 337 7.95 8.36 16.76
CA LEU A 337 8.69 9.55 16.35
C LEU A 337 8.49 9.88 14.87
N ALA A 338 8.42 8.88 13.99
CA ALA A 338 8.09 9.07 12.57
C ALA A 338 6.70 9.69 12.37
N ILE A 339 5.70 9.27 13.15
CA ILE A 339 4.37 9.89 13.12
C ILE A 339 4.44 11.36 13.53
N ARG A 340 5.20 11.69 14.60
CA ARG A 340 5.36 13.07 15.06
C ARG A 340 6.09 13.93 14.02
N TYR A 341 7.20 13.43 13.48
CA TYR A 341 7.96 14.06 12.41
C TYR A 341 7.06 14.41 11.21
N ALA A 342 6.27 13.44 10.73
CA ALA A 342 5.35 13.64 9.62
C ALA A 342 4.35 14.77 9.90
N VAL A 343 3.75 14.76 11.10
CA VAL A 343 2.74 15.74 11.51
C VAL A 343 3.35 17.13 11.62
N ASP A 344 4.53 17.24 12.24
CA ASP A 344 5.20 18.50 12.50
C ASP A 344 5.75 19.14 11.22
N ASN A 345 6.15 18.32 10.24
CA ASN A 345 6.52 18.75 8.89
C ASN A 345 5.31 18.92 7.93
N GLY A 346 4.09 18.90 8.47
CA GLY A 346 2.90 19.35 7.74
C GLY A 346 2.20 18.29 6.89
N ALA A 347 2.54 17.00 7.04
CA ALA A 347 1.80 15.93 6.41
C ALA A 347 0.31 15.98 6.80
N LYS A 348 -0.56 15.71 5.83
CA LYS A 348 -2.02 15.66 6.03
C LYS A 348 -2.56 14.25 6.06
N ILE A 349 -1.77 13.31 5.57
CA ILE A 349 -2.04 11.88 5.54
C ILE A 349 -0.71 11.17 5.83
N ILE A 350 -0.76 10.10 6.61
CA ILE A 350 0.35 9.18 6.83
C ILE A 350 -0.08 7.82 6.28
N ASN A 351 0.70 7.26 5.36
CA ASN A 351 0.57 5.88 4.93
C ASN A 351 1.52 5.00 5.74
N ALA A 352 0.98 3.94 6.34
CA ALA A 352 1.69 2.94 7.11
C ALA A 352 1.43 1.55 6.51
N SER A 353 2.34 1.08 5.68
CA SER A 353 2.28 -0.23 5.01
C SER A 353 3.10 -1.30 5.75
N PHE A 354 3.04 -1.28 7.07
CA PHE A 354 3.74 -2.21 7.98
C PHE A 354 2.80 -2.64 9.10
N GLY A 355 3.17 -3.69 9.84
CA GLY A 355 2.50 -4.03 11.07
C GLY A 355 3.02 -5.33 11.68
N LYS A 356 2.70 -5.53 12.96
CA LYS A 356 3.20 -6.66 13.76
C LYS A 356 2.20 -7.12 14.81
N TYR A 357 2.52 -8.22 15.49
CA TYR A 357 1.65 -8.84 16.51
C TYR A 357 2.18 -8.74 17.94
N TYR A 358 3.37 -8.18 18.12
CA TYR A 358 3.98 -7.89 19.41
C TYR A 358 4.42 -6.43 19.36
N SER A 359 4.04 -5.63 20.34
CA SER A 359 4.35 -4.19 20.38
C SER A 359 4.51 -3.79 21.85
N PRO A 360 5.75 -3.87 22.39
CA PRO A 360 6.01 -3.63 23.81
C PRO A 360 5.60 -2.21 24.27
N HIS A 361 5.61 -1.23 23.37
CA HIS A 361 5.30 0.18 23.65
C HIS A 361 4.16 0.70 22.77
N SER A 362 3.15 -0.15 22.55
CA SER A 362 1.95 0.23 21.76
C SER A 362 1.23 1.47 22.30
N ASP A 363 1.35 1.76 23.61
CA ASP A 363 0.84 2.97 24.24
C ASP A 363 1.50 4.24 23.69
N LYS A 364 2.81 4.21 23.43
CA LYS A 364 3.55 5.34 22.86
C LYS A 364 3.21 5.61 21.41
N VAL A 365 2.98 4.55 20.63
CA VAL A 365 2.48 4.70 19.26
C VAL A 365 1.05 5.28 19.28
N LYS A 366 0.19 4.84 20.22
CA LYS A 366 -1.15 5.42 20.41
C LYS A 366 -1.12 6.89 20.82
N GLU A 367 -0.19 7.30 21.69
CA GLU A 367 0.03 8.72 22.01
C GLU A 367 0.37 9.55 20.76
N ALA A 368 1.20 9.01 19.85
CA ALA A 368 1.52 9.65 18.58
C ALA A 368 0.32 9.70 17.61
N LEU A 369 -0.52 8.65 17.56
CA LEU A 369 -1.77 8.64 16.80
C LEU A 369 -2.76 9.71 17.32
N VAL A 370 -2.90 9.85 18.64
CA VAL A 370 -3.70 10.91 19.25
C VAL A 370 -3.17 12.30 18.87
N TYR A 371 -1.83 12.47 18.87
CA TYR A 371 -1.19 13.70 18.42
C TYR A 371 -1.51 14.02 16.96
N ALA A 372 -1.36 13.05 16.06
CA ALA A 372 -1.68 13.20 14.64
C ALA A 372 -3.16 13.57 14.42
N SER A 373 -4.07 12.90 15.13
CA SER A 373 -5.50 13.20 15.05
C SER A 373 -5.83 14.61 15.53
N ALA A 374 -5.20 15.08 16.61
CA ALA A 374 -5.39 16.43 17.13
C ALA A 374 -4.88 17.51 16.17
N LYS A 375 -3.95 17.16 15.28
CA LYS A 375 -3.37 18.01 14.24
C LYS A 375 -4.03 17.80 12.86
N ASP A 376 -5.18 17.13 12.85
CA ASP A 376 -6.01 16.91 11.65
C ASP A 376 -5.26 16.12 10.55
N VAL A 377 -4.54 15.07 10.96
CA VAL A 377 -3.84 14.13 10.08
C VAL A 377 -4.56 12.79 10.04
N LEU A 378 -4.76 12.24 8.84
CA LEU A 378 -5.34 10.91 8.65
C LEU A 378 -4.23 9.86 8.64
N PHE A 379 -4.33 8.82 9.46
CA PHE A 379 -3.43 7.67 9.46
C PHE A 379 -4.08 6.50 8.72
N VAL A 380 -3.46 6.05 7.63
CA VAL A 380 -3.96 4.96 6.77
C VAL A 380 -3.02 3.76 6.93
N HIS A 381 -3.57 2.64 7.37
CA HIS A 381 -2.82 1.47 7.80
C HIS A 381 -3.23 0.20 7.04
N ALA A 382 -2.24 -0.60 6.67
CA ALA A 382 -2.45 -1.91 6.07
C ALA A 382 -2.86 -2.94 7.15
N SER A 383 -3.95 -3.70 6.94
CA SER A 383 -4.48 -4.60 7.97
C SER A 383 -3.61 -5.85 8.27
N GLY A 384 -2.68 -6.19 7.37
CA GLY A 384 -1.77 -7.34 7.46
C GLY A 384 -2.14 -8.50 6.52
N ASN A 385 -1.21 -9.44 6.36
CA ASN A 385 -1.18 -10.44 5.28
C ASN A 385 -1.24 -11.91 5.76
N GLU A 386 -1.85 -12.16 6.92
CA GLU A 386 -1.88 -13.49 7.56
C GLU A 386 -3.23 -14.21 7.39
N GLY A 387 -4.21 -13.59 6.71
CA GLY A 387 -5.56 -14.14 6.52
C GLY A 387 -6.34 -14.26 7.84
N LEU A 388 -6.03 -13.43 8.83
CA LEU A 388 -6.55 -13.51 10.19
C LEU A 388 -7.70 -12.55 10.45
N ASP A 389 -8.56 -12.96 11.38
CA ASP A 389 -9.57 -12.12 12.01
C ASP A 389 -8.92 -11.24 13.10
N ILE A 390 -8.64 -9.98 12.77
CA ILE A 390 -7.94 -9.05 13.67
C ILE A 390 -8.84 -8.47 14.76
N ASP A 391 -10.13 -8.82 14.77
CA ASP A 391 -10.98 -8.65 15.96
C ASP A 391 -10.63 -9.66 17.06
N LYS A 392 -9.93 -10.75 16.71
CA LYS A 392 -9.48 -11.80 17.64
C LYS A 392 -7.97 -11.80 17.87
N LYS A 393 -7.18 -11.47 16.86
CA LYS A 393 -5.72 -11.33 16.96
C LYS A 393 -5.31 -9.91 16.61
N THR A 394 -5.10 -9.10 17.64
CA THR A 394 -4.75 -7.68 17.48
C THR A 394 -3.47 -7.50 16.66
N ASN A 395 -3.57 -6.72 15.58
CA ASN A 395 -2.46 -6.24 14.80
C ASN A 395 -2.08 -4.81 15.24
N PHE A 396 -0.80 -4.45 15.15
CA PHE A 396 -0.27 -3.15 15.55
C PHE A 396 0.41 -2.44 14.36
N PRO A 397 0.37 -1.09 14.30
CA PRO A 397 -0.36 -0.20 15.20
C PRO A 397 -1.89 -0.42 15.15
N ASN A 398 -2.58 0.05 16.19
CA ASN A 398 -4.04 0.14 16.21
C ASN A 398 -4.45 1.29 17.13
N ASP A 399 -5.68 1.75 16.97
CA ASP A 399 -6.27 2.83 17.75
C ASP A 399 -7.26 2.32 18.80
N LEU A 400 -7.10 1.09 19.31
CA LEU A 400 -8.06 0.49 20.24
C LEU A 400 -7.74 0.79 21.72
N LYS A 401 -8.78 1.13 22.48
CA LYS A 401 -8.79 1.11 23.96
C LYS A 401 -8.95 -0.32 24.47
N THR A 402 -8.76 -0.48 25.79
CA THR A 402 -8.95 -1.76 26.49
C THR A 402 -10.38 -2.31 26.36
N ASP A 403 -11.38 -1.45 26.15
CA ASP A 403 -12.78 -1.83 25.93
C ASP A 403 -13.12 -2.14 24.45
N GLY A 404 -12.14 -2.04 23.55
CA GLY A 404 -12.29 -2.26 22.12
C GLY A 404 -12.81 -1.05 21.32
N SER A 405 -13.08 0.09 21.97
CA SER A 405 -13.46 1.32 21.26
C SER A 405 -12.25 2.05 20.67
N GLU A 406 -12.46 2.78 19.57
CA GLU A 406 -11.42 3.63 18.96
C GLU A 406 -11.01 4.80 19.88
N ILE A 407 -9.73 5.16 19.88
CA ILE A 407 -9.18 6.35 20.58
C ILE A 407 -9.24 7.60 19.71
N ILE A 408 -9.24 7.46 18.39
CA ILE A 408 -9.25 8.56 17.42
C ILE A 408 -10.23 8.25 16.27
N ASN A 409 -10.71 9.28 15.59
CA ASN A 409 -11.61 9.14 14.43
C ASN A 409 -10.90 9.37 13.09
N SER A 410 -9.57 9.32 13.09
CA SER A 410 -8.69 9.60 11.95
C SER A 410 -7.72 8.44 11.66
N TYR A 411 -7.98 7.25 12.21
CA TYR A 411 -7.32 6.00 11.86
C TYR A 411 -8.14 5.25 10.81
N LEU A 412 -7.54 4.72 9.76
CA LEU A 412 -8.22 3.94 8.72
C LEU A 412 -7.45 2.66 8.41
N SER A 413 -8.01 1.50 8.76
CA SER A 413 -7.45 0.18 8.48
C SER A 413 -7.98 -0.40 7.16
N VAL A 414 -7.08 -0.89 6.30
CA VAL A 414 -7.38 -1.26 4.91
C VAL A 414 -7.02 -2.73 4.62
N GLY A 415 -8.03 -3.51 4.23
CA GLY A 415 -7.88 -4.86 3.69
C GLY A 415 -7.67 -4.89 2.17
N ALA A 416 -7.18 -6.02 1.65
CA ALA A 416 -6.81 -6.21 0.25
C ALA A 416 -7.82 -7.02 -0.56
N THR A 417 -8.04 -6.61 -1.81
CA THR A 417 -8.82 -7.35 -2.80
C THR A 417 -8.00 -7.78 -4.00
N GLU A 418 -8.55 -8.77 -4.69
CA GLU A 418 -8.10 -9.34 -5.95
C GLU A 418 -8.78 -8.70 -7.17
N GLN A 419 -8.24 -8.98 -8.35
CA GLN A 419 -8.78 -8.58 -9.66
C GLN A 419 -10.12 -9.24 -10.02
N LYS A 420 -10.56 -10.25 -9.25
CA LYS A 420 -11.72 -11.09 -9.59
C LYS A 420 -12.94 -10.72 -8.78
N TYR A 421 -14.02 -10.34 -9.45
CA TYR A 421 -15.32 -10.18 -8.80
C TYR A 421 -15.93 -11.54 -8.42
N GLY A 422 -16.67 -11.60 -7.31
CA GLY A 422 -17.31 -12.82 -6.81
C GLY A 422 -16.64 -13.37 -5.54
N SER A 423 -16.69 -14.70 -5.36
CA SER A 423 -16.24 -15.32 -4.10
C SER A 423 -14.74 -15.16 -3.83
N GLY A 424 -13.93 -14.99 -4.88
CA GLY A 424 -12.49 -14.74 -4.78
C GLY A 424 -12.10 -13.26 -4.75
N LEU A 425 -13.02 -12.36 -4.39
CA LEU A 425 -12.76 -10.92 -4.37
C LEU A 425 -11.76 -10.52 -3.28
N VAL A 426 -11.83 -11.14 -2.10
CA VAL A 426 -10.93 -10.84 -1.00
C VAL A 426 -9.67 -11.67 -1.17
N ALA A 427 -8.50 -11.03 -1.08
CA ALA A 427 -7.23 -11.72 -1.12
C ALA A 427 -7.14 -12.70 0.06
N SER A 428 -6.74 -13.94 -0.18
CA SER A 428 -6.72 -14.99 0.86
C SER A 428 -5.83 -14.64 2.04
N TYR A 429 -4.77 -13.87 1.78
CA TYR A 429 -3.85 -13.35 2.79
C TYR A 429 -4.39 -12.12 3.54
N SER A 430 -5.41 -11.42 3.04
CA SER A 430 -5.86 -10.18 3.69
C SER A 430 -6.40 -10.48 5.08
N ASN A 431 -5.84 -9.81 6.09
CA ASN A 431 -6.50 -9.71 7.39
C ASN A 431 -7.85 -9.00 7.23
N TYR A 432 -8.82 -9.42 8.02
CA TYR A 432 -10.19 -8.91 8.05
C TYR A 432 -10.66 -8.74 9.50
N GLY A 433 -11.75 -8.02 9.72
CA GLY A 433 -12.31 -7.83 11.06
C GLY A 433 -13.50 -6.89 11.02
N LYS A 434 -14.63 -7.29 11.61
CA LYS A 434 -15.86 -6.49 11.56
C LYS A 434 -15.68 -5.14 12.24
N ASN A 435 -14.79 -5.07 13.23
CA ASN A 435 -14.57 -3.87 14.02
C ASN A 435 -13.25 -3.18 13.65
N ASN A 436 -12.21 -3.94 13.31
CA ASN A 436 -10.83 -3.42 13.21
C ASN A 436 -10.27 -3.32 11.78
N VAL A 437 -11.05 -3.68 10.76
CA VAL A 437 -10.81 -3.29 9.36
C VAL A 437 -11.91 -2.33 8.93
N ASP A 438 -11.58 -1.18 8.33
CA ASP A 438 -12.58 -0.18 7.98
C ASP A 438 -13.13 -0.38 6.57
N VAL A 439 -12.25 -0.64 5.60
CA VAL A 439 -12.58 -0.77 4.18
C VAL A 439 -11.67 -1.77 3.48
N PHE A 440 -12.05 -2.19 2.27
CA PHE A 440 -11.22 -2.99 1.38
C PHE A 440 -10.85 -2.19 0.11
N ALA A 441 -9.65 -2.41 -0.42
CA ALA A 441 -9.17 -1.80 -1.66
C ALA A 441 -8.27 -2.77 -2.45
N PRO A 442 -8.04 -2.51 -3.76
CA PRO A 442 -7.10 -3.28 -4.59
C PRO A 442 -5.74 -3.46 -3.93
N GLY A 443 -5.33 -4.71 -3.70
CA GLY A 443 -4.06 -5.02 -3.02
C GLY A 443 -3.27 -6.18 -3.61
N SER A 444 -3.83 -6.95 -4.54
CA SER A 444 -3.13 -8.07 -5.19
C SER A 444 -2.67 -7.74 -6.60
N ASN A 445 -1.46 -8.17 -6.97
CA ASN A 445 -0.87 -7.92 -8.29
C ASN A 445 -0.96 -6.44 -8.71
N ILE A 446 -0.61 -5.53 -7.79
CA ILE A 446 -0.58 -4.10 -8.03
C ILE A 446 0.75 -3.74 -8.69
N TYR A 447 0.69 -3.32 -9.95
CA TYR A 447 1.86 -2.85 -10.68
C TYR A 447 2.20 -1.42 -10.24
N SER A 448 3.45 -1.18 -9.85
CA SER A 448 3.92 0.13 -9.39
C SER A 448 5.43 0.31 -9.63
N THR A 449 5.95 1.48 -9.28
CA THR A 449 7.38 1.84 -9.29
C THR A 449 8.20 0.88 -8.43
N TYR A 450 9.45 0.67 -8.81
CA TYR A 450 10.39 -0.21 -8.13
C TYR A 450 11.79 0.38 -8.29
N PRO A 451 12.71 0.25 -7.32
CA PRO A 451 13.99 0.97 -7.37
C PRO A 451 14.76 0.80 -8.69
N ASN A 452 15.57 1.80 -9.02
CA ASN A 452 16.38 1.87 -10.24
C ASN A 452 15.56 1.99 -11.53
N ASN A 453 14.50 2.81 -11.53
CA ASN A 453 13.61 3.05 -12.68
C ASN A 453 13.02 1.77 -13.24
N THR A 454 12.60 0.86 -12.36
CA THR A 454 11.94 -0.40 -12.74
C THR A 454 10.51 -0.42 -12.22
N TYR A 455 9.75 -1.44 -12.62
CA TYR A 455 8.34 -1.54 -12.27
C TYR A 455 7.97 -3.00 -12.05
N LYS A 456 7.24 -3.29 -10.97
CA LYS A 456 6.90 -4.67 -10.59
C LYS A 456 5.49 -4.75 -10.01
N ALA A 457 4.86 -5.90 -10.21
CA ALA A 457 3.61 -6.24 -9.54
C ALA A 457 3.93 -6.85 -8.17
N GLU A 458 3.31 -6.33 -7.12
CA GLU A 458 3.41 -6.85 -5.75
C GLU A 458 2.00 -7.11 -5.17
N GLY A 459 1.91 -7.92 -4.12
CA GLY A 459 0.66 -8.26 -3.46
C GLY A 459 0.74 -8.07 -1.95
N GLY A 460 -0.23 -7.35 -1.39
CA GLY A 460 -0.38 -7.18 0.05
C GLY A 460 -1.43 -6.12 0.41
N THR A 461 -1.88 -6.12 1.67
CA THR A 461 -2.58 -4.95 2.24
C THR A 461 -1.71 -3.70 2.20
N SER A 462 -0.38 -3.88 2.13
CA SER A 462 0.61 -2.84 1.89
C SER A 462 0.46 -2.10 0.56
N MET A 463 -0.24 -2.68 -0.43
CA MET A 463 -0.58 -2.02 -1.70
C MET A 463 -2.00 -1.43 -1.67
N ALA A 464 -2.89 -1.99 -0.85
CA ALA A 464 -4.24 -1.47 -0.64
C ALA A 464 -4.26 -0.16 0.17
N ALA A 465 -3.48 -0.10 1.25
CA ALA A 465 -3.34 1.11 2.09
C ALA A 465 -2.92 2.36 1.29
N PRO A 466 -1.85 2.34 0.45
CA PRO A 466 -1.45 3.50 -0.33
C PRO A 466 -2.48 3.87 -1.40
N ALA A 467 -3.24 2.92 -1.94
CA ALA A 467 -4.33 3.25 -2.86
C ALA A 467 -5.40 4.11 -2.16
N VAL A 468 -5.71 3.79 -0.90
CA VAL A 468 -6.65 4.56 -0.07
C VAL A 468 -6.03 5.88 0.43
N ALA A 469 -4.73 5.92 0.76
CA ALA A 469 -4.03 7.16 1.06
C ALA A 469 -4.04 8.12 -0.14
N GLY A 470 -3.87 7.62 -1.36
CA GLY A 470 -4.03 8.38 -2.59
C GLY A 470 -5.45 8.91 -2.79
N LEU A 471 -6.48 8.13 -2.47
CA LEU A 471 -7.87 8.62 -2.45
C LEU A 471 -8.06 9.74 -1.41
N ALA A 472 -7.55 9.57 -0.19
CA ALA A 472 -7.61 10.60 0.82
C ALA A 472 -6.92 11.90 0.35
N ALA A 473 -5.78 11.78 -0.35
CA ALA A 473 -5.06 12.91 -0.92
C ALA A 473 -5.88 13.61 -2.02
N LEU A 474 -6.55 12.85 -2.89
CA LEU A 474 -7.50 13.42 -3.87
C LEU A 474 -8.63 14.20 -3.19
N ILE A 475 -9.27 13.62 -2.16
CA ILE A 475 -10.34 14.29 -1.44
C ILE A 475 -9.83 15.60 -0.83
N ARG A 476 -8.70 15.57 -0.12
CA ARG A 476 -8.13 16.77 0.51
C ARG A 476 -7.63 17.80 -0.50
N SER A 477 -7.15 17.35 -1.66
CA SER A 477 -6.68 18.24 -2.72
C SER A 477 -7.81 19.09 -3.30
N TYR A 478 -8.96 18.48 -3.59
CA TYR A 478 -10.11 19.17 -4.18
C TYR A 478 -11.08 19.75 -3.16
N TYR A 479 -11.07 19.27 -1.92
CA TYR A 479 -11.93 19.72 -0.82
C TYR A 479 -11.12 19.97 0.47
N PRO A 480 -10.19 20.93 0.46
CA PRO A 480 -9.18 21.11 1.52
C PRO A 480 -9.74 21.53 2.89
N LYS A 481 -11.03 21.86 2.99
CA LYS A 481 -11.69 22.18 4.26
C LYS A 481 -12.19 20.93 5.01
N LEU A 482 -12.16 19.76 4.38
CA LEU A 482 -12.59 18.52 5.04
C LEU A 482 -11.52 18.07 6.04
N THR A 483 -11.96 17.86 7.28
CA THR A 483 -11.11 17.31 8.34
C THR A 483 -10.75 15.85 8.06
N ALA A 484 -9.68 15.33 8.68
CA ALA A 484 -9.27 13.94 8.57
C ALA A 484 -10.42 12.98 8.92
N ALA A 485 -11.21 13.30 9.95
CA ALA A 485 -12.40 12.55 10.33
C ALA A 485 -13.48 12.55 9.23
N GLN A 486 -13.72 13.71 8.60
CA GLN A 486 -14.67 13.80 7.47
C GLN A 486 -14.17 13.02 6.25
N VAL A 487 -12.85 13.02 5.99
CA VAL A 487 -12.25 12.24 4.91
C VAL A 487 -12.40 10.73 5.18
N LYS A 488 -12.11 10.25 6.40
CA LYS A 488 -12.39 8.86 6.83
C LYS A 488 -13.85 8.50 6.56
N GLN A 489 -14.78 9.35 7.02
CA GLN A 489 -16.21 9.13 6.84
C GLN A 489 -16.61 9.04 5.37
N VAL A 490 -16.13 9.95 4.52
CA VAL A 490 -16.39 9.92 3.07
C VAL A 490 -15.93 8.59 2.47
N ILE A 491 -14.71 8.14 2.77
CA ILE A 491 -14.16 6.91 2.23
C ILE A 491 -15.01 5.70 2.65
N MET A 492 -15.40 5.64 3.92
CA MET A 492 -16.20 4.53 4.47
C MET A 492 -17.63 4.50 3.92
N ASP A 493 -18.30 5.65 3.79
CA ASP A 493 -19.72 5.69 3.42
C ASP A 493 -19.96 5.61 1.91
N SER A 494 -19.02 6.11 1.12
CA SER A 494 -19.17 6.21 -0.34
C SER A 494 -18.80 4.93 -1.10
N GLY A 495 -18.15 3.97 -0.44
CA GLY A 495 -17.72 2.73 -1.06
C GLY A 495 -18.88 1.84 -1.55
N LEU A 496 -18.54 0.91 -2.43
CA LEU A 496 -19.48 -0.04 -3.03
C LEU A 496 -19.84 -1.13 -2.02
N SER A 497 -21.14 -1.37 -1.83
CA SER A 497 -21.63 -2.50 -1.03
C SER A 497 -21.76 -3.75 -1.87
N LEU A 498 -21.49 -4.89 -1.24
CA LEU A 498 -21.71 -6.22 -1.81
C LEU A 498 -22.53 -7.07 -0.84
N LYS A 499 -23.56 -7.74 -1.36
CA LYS A 499 -24.29 -8.83 -0.68
C LYS A 499 -23.65 -10.19 -0.90
N ALA A 500 -22.65 -10.27 -1.79
CA ALA A 500 -21.95 -11.50 -2.11
C ALA A 500 -21.27 -12.11 -0.87
N LYS A 501 -21.21 -13.44 -0.85
CA LYS A 501 -20.32 -14.19 0.06
C LYS A 501 -18.96 -14.36 -0.61
N VAL A 502 -17.92 -14.19 0.18
CA VAL A 502 -16.52 -14.27 -0.25
C VAL A 502 -15.76 -15.27 0.61
N THR A 503 -14.68 -15.79 0.05
CA THR A 503 -13.75 -16.69 0.71
C THR A 503 -12.65 -15.87 1.38
N VAL A 504 -12.34 -16.16 2.65
CA VAL A 504 -11.32 -15.47 3.44
C VAL A 504 -10.44 -16.44 4.23
N GLY A 505 -9.21 -16.01 4.49
CA GLY A 505 -8.22 -16.73 5.28
C GLY A 505 -7.72 -18.03 4.63
N GLU A 506 -6.66 -18.59 5.21
CA GLU A 506 -6.03 -19.82 4.70
C GLU A 506 -6.97 -21.03 4.70
N ASN A 507 -7.92 -21.08 5.65
CA ASN A 507 -8.92 -22.15 5.74
C ASN A 507 -10.09 -21.98 4.76
N SER A 508 -10.06 -20.95 3.90
CA SER A 508 -11.11 -20.68 2.90
C SER A 508 -12.52 -20.55 3.50
N GLU A 509 -12.65 -19.83 4.62
CA GLU A 509 -13.93 -19.59 5.27
C GLU A 509 -14.84 -18.73 4.37
N VAL A 510 -16.13 -19.07 4.28
CA VAL A 510 -17.09 -18.32 3.46
C VAL A 510 -17.90 -17.37 4.35
N LYS A 511 -17.76 -16.06 4.14
CA LYS A 511 -18.44 -15.01 4.93
C LYS A 511 -19.13 -13.97 4.04
N PRO A 512 -20.22 -13.33 4.50
CA PRO A 512 -20.74 -12.14 3.84
C PRO A 512 -19.68 -11.03 3.79
N PHE A 513 -19.48 -10.40 2.64
CA PHE A 513 -18.46 -9.33 2.51
C PHE A 513 -18.69 -8.19 3.52
N GLY A 514 -19.94 -7.83 3.78
CA GLY A 514 -20.32 -6.82 4.76
C GLY A 514 -19.94 -7.13 6.21
N GLU A 515 -19.53 -8.36 6.51
CA GLU A 515 -19.07 -8.78 7.85
C GLU A 515 -17.54 -8.72 8.00
N LEU A 516 -16.80 -8.42 6.93
CA LEU A 516 -15.33 -8.45 6.94
C LEU A 516 -14.69 -7.12 7.33
N SER A 517 -15.47 -6.04 7.34
CA SER A 517 -15.03 -4.69 7.72
C SER A 517 -16.17 -3.90 8.36
N LYS A 518 -15.82 -2.82 9.05
CA LYS A 518 -16.74 -1.89 9.69
C LYS A 518 -17.74 -1.34 8.70
N SER A 519 -17.26 -0.81 7.56
CA SER A 519 -18.13 -0.27 6.51
C SER A 519 -18.80 -1.37 5.66
N GLY A 520 -18.16 -2.53 5.52
CA GLY A 520 -18.59 -3.55 4.57
C GLY A 520 -18.49 -3.09 3.12
N LYS A 521 -17.54 -2.18 2.82
CA LYS A 521 -17.41 -1.53 1.50
C LYS A 521 -16.07 -1.80 0.82
N LEU A 522 -16.15 -1.86 -0.51
CA LEU A 522 -15.02 -1.70 -1.42
C LEU A 522 -14.84 -0.20 -1.74
N VAL A 523 -13.64 0.33 -1.58
CA VAL A 523 -13.34 1.76 -1.82
C VAL A 523 -13.61 2.16 -3.27
N ASN A 524 -14.21 3.34 -3.47
CA ASN A 524 -14.52 3.87 -4.79
C ASN A 524 -14.25 5.38 -4.89
N VAL A 525 -13.28 5.77 -5.71
CA VAL A 525 -12.85 7.17 -5.88
C VAL A 525 -13.96 8.05 -6.46
N TYR A 526 -14.70 7.52 -7.44
CA TYR A 526 -15.77 8.26 -8.10
C TYR A 526 -16.87 8.67 -7.12
N ASN A 527 -17.39 7.71 -6.35
CA ASN A 527 -18.40 7.97 -5.34
C ASN A 527 -17.89 8.87 -4.22
N ALA A 528 -16.65 8.66 -3.76
CA ALA A 528 -16.03 9.46 -2.71
C ALA A 528 -15.94 10.94 -3.08
N LEU A 529 -15.53 11.27 -4.31
CA LEU A 529 -15.46 12.66 -4.75
C LEU A 529 -16.84 13.33 -4.91
N ILE A 530 -17.88 12.56 -5.24
CA ILE A 530 -19.26 13.06 -5.25
C ILE A 530 -19.72 13.35 -3.82
N MET A 531 -19.50 12.43 -2.89
CA MET A 531 -19.90 12.61 -1.48
C MET A 531 -19.13 13.75 -0.83
N ALA A 532 -17.82 13.83 -1.01
CA ALA A 532 -16.99 14.94 -0.53
C ALA A 532 -17.50 16.30 -1.04
N SER A 533 -17.92 16.38 -2.31
CA SER A 533 -18.51 17.60 -2.86
C SER A 533 -19.80 18.05 -2.15
N LYS A 534 -20.58 17.11 -1.62
CA LYS A 534 -21.83 17.41 -0.90
C LYS A 534 -21.58 17.85 0.54
N ILE A 535 -20.51 17.37 1.18
CA ILE A 535 -20.13 17.74 2.55
C ILE A 535 -19.37 19.08 2.57
N ALA A 536 -18.58 19.37 1.54
CA ALA A 536 -17.79 20.59 1.45
C ALA A 536 -18.59 21.85 1.04
N ASN A 537 -19.81 21.67 0.51
CA ASN A 537 -20.75 22.75 0.16
C ASN A 537 -21.78 22.93 1.27
#